data_AF-A0A3A1U0U8-F1
#
_entry.id   AF-A0A3A1U0U8-F1
#
_cell.length_a   1.000
_cell.length_b   1.000
_cell.length_c   1.000
_cell.angle_alpha   90.00
_cell.angle_beta   90.00
_cell.angle_gamma   90.00
#
_symmetry.space_group_name_H-M   'P 1'
#
loop_
_entity.id
_entity.type
_entity.pdbx_description
1 polymer ?
#
loop_
_entity_poly.entity_id
_entity_poly.type
_entity_poly.pdbx_seq_one_letter_code
_entity_poly.pdbx_strand_id
1 'polypeptide(L)'
;MVANAVEVNSERPATYGPERTIRFFLEYSAPHPLWFWFDYPDLAALQLPADLAHRLQRWSVYWDSTFHWDDGWPAGTPEQWWEEEESRLPRDVAITLGSDFVIEVDGQYVHSTKDAGSPTSAAAVHALIDAEVAERQRLSGSIAAGAQYDVVAGDTSYRAWLADRQSEEPPIQ
;
A
#
# COMPACT_ATOMS: atom_id res chain seq x y z
N MET A 1 -9.52 30.33 -2.09
CA MET A 1 -8.47 29.30 -2.23
C MET A 1 -8.87 28.15 -1.34
N VAL A 2 -9.25 27.00 -1.91
CA VAL A 2 -9.54 25.80 -1.12
C VAL A 2 -8.18 25.25 -0.72
N ALA A 3 -7.88 25.19 0.58
CA ALA A 3 -6.65 24.55 1.04
C ALA A 3 -6.57 23.14 0.43
N ASN A 4 -5.44 22.79 -0.18
CA ASN A 4 -5.20 21.46 -0.71
C ASN A 4 -5.43 20.46 0.42
N ALA A 5 -6.39 19.55 0.22
CA ALA A 5 -6.76 18.54 1.22
C ALA A 5 -5.69 17.44 1.39
N VAL A 6 -4.56 17.57 0.69
CA VAL A 6 -3.50 16.58 0.58
C VAL A 6 -2.16 17.30 0.61
N GLU A 7 -1.27 16.81 1.45
CA GLU A 7 0.13 17.19 1.52
C GLU A 7 1.01 16.06 0.97
N VAL A 8 2.15 16.44 0.40
CA VAL A 8 3.13 15.50 -0.15
C VAL A 8 4.47 15.78 0.52
N ASN A 9 5.03 14.76 1.17
CA ASN A 9 6.30 14.83 1.89
C ASN A 9 7.34 13.91 1.25
N SER A 10 8.63 14.28 1.30
CA SER A 10 9.74 13.44 0.87
C SER A 10 10.17 12.40 1.90
N GLU A 11 9.63 12.50 3.12
CA GLU A 11 9.89 11.59 4.23
C GLU A 11 8.56 11.14 4.83
N ARG A 12 8.54 9.92 5.38
CA ARG A 12 7.36 9.43 6.10
C ARG A 12 7.13 10.30 7.31
N PRO A 13 5.94 10.90 7.49
CA PRO A 13 5.66 11.62 8.72
C PRO A 13 5.77 10.68 9.92
N ALA A 14 6.47 11.13 10.97
CA ALA A 14 6.76 10.31 12.15
C ALA A 14 5.50 9.79 12.89
N THR A 15 4.34 10.38 12.61
CA THR A 15 3.03 9.97 13.11
C THR A 15 2.56 8.64 12.55
N TYR A 16 3.06 8.21 11.38
CA TYR A 16 2.61 6.97 10.73
C TYR A 16 3.62 5.84 10.94
N GLY A 17 3.16 4.79 11.62
CA GLY A 17 3.83 3.49 11.64
C GLY A 17 3.70 2.76 10.29
N PRO A 18 4.41 1.63 10.12
CA PRO A 18 4.23 0.77 8.95
C PRO A 18 2.77 0.32 8.78
N GLU A 19 2.02 0.17 9.87
CA GLU A 19 0.63 -0.27 9.85
C GLU A 19 -0.31 0.73 9.17
N ARG A 20 0.06 2.01 9.20
CA ARG A 20 -0.71 3.12 8.62
C ARG A 20 -0.14 3.64 7.31
N THR A 21 0.93 3.00 6.82
CA THR A 21 1.55 3.31 5.53
C THR A 21 1.06 2.31 4.50
N ILE A 22 0.34 2.81 3.48
CA ILE A 22 -0.14 2.00 2.36
C ILE A 22 0.76 2.31 1.18
N ARG A 23 1.49 1.32 0.70
CA ARG A 23 2.33 1.49 -0.49
C ARG A 23 1.47 1.44 -1.73
N PHE A 24 1.79 2.29 -2.69
CA PHE A 24 1.09 2.42 -3.96
C PHE A 24 2.07 2.10 -5.08
N PHE A 25 1.99 0.87 -5.58
CA PHE A 25 2.82 0.42 -6.69
C PHE A 25 2.13 -0.73 -7.42
N LEU A 26 2.46 -0.88 -8.70
CA LEU A 26 1.90 -1.92 -9.54
C LEU A 26 2.75 -3.18 -9.47
N GLU A 27 2.08 -4.30 -9.64
CA GLU A 27 2.68 -5.62 -9.62
C GLU A 27 1.92 -6.50 -10.60
N TYR A 28 2.64 -7.40 -11.26
CA TYR A 28 2.02 -8.31 -12.22
C TYR A 28 1.01 -9.21 -11.51
N SER A 29 -0.14 -9.42 -12.15
CA SER A 29 -1.26 -10.20 -11.64
C SER A 29 -1.94 -9.65 -10.37
N ALA A 30 -1.50 -8.51 -9.83
CA ALA A 30 -2.18 -7.86 -8.71
C ALA A 30 -3.43 -7.10 -9.21
N PRO A 31 -4.62 -7.30 -8.60
CA PRO A 31 -5.87 -6.71 -9.09
C PRO A 31 -6.04 -5.18 -8.87
N HIS A 32 -5.11 -4.52 -8.18
CA HIS A 32 -5.04 -3.11 -7.77
C HIS A 32 -3.62 -2.75 -7.25
N PRO A 33 -3.28 -1.47 -7.07
CA PRO A 33 -1.91 -1.08 -6.70
C PRO A 33 -1.69 -0.85 -5.20
N LEU A 34 -2.60 -1.31 -4.32
CA LEU A 34 -2.57 -0.97 -2.89
C LEU A 34 -1.95 -2.09 -2.08
N TRP A 35 -0.87 -1.78 -1.37
CA TRP A 35 -0.08 -2.72 -0.61
C TRP A 35 -0.04 -2.33 0.87
N PHE A 36 -0.57 -3.21 1.70
CA PHE A 36 -0.54 -3.03 3.15
C PHE A 36 0.66 -3.79 3.72
N TRP A 37 1.09 -3.40 4.92
CA TRP A 37 2.22 -4.04 5.59
C TRP A 37 2.02 -5.53 5.89
N PHE A 38 0.77 -5.99 5.89
CA PHE A 38 0.41 -7.34 6.28
C PHE A 38 0.10 -8.26 5.12
N ASP A 39 -0.56 -7.75 4.08
CA ASP A 39 -0.81 -8.46 2.83
C ASP A 39 -1.53 -7.52 1.85
N TYR A 40 -2.13 -8.14 0.85
CA TYR A 40 -2.88 -7.55 -0.22
C TYR A 40 -4.39 -7.89 -0.06
N PRO A 41 -5.18 -7.04 0.63
CA PRO A 41 -6.59 -7.31 0.89
C PRO A 41 -7.45 -7.09 -0.36
N ASP A 42 -8.51 -7.89 -0.51
CA ASP A 42 -9.51 -7.69 -1.56
C ASP A 42 -10.08 -6.26 -1.54
N LEU A 43 -10.22 -5.61 -2.70
CA LEU A 43 -10.85 -4.27 -2.81
C LEU A 43 -12.23 -4.19 -2.16
N ALA A 44 -12.99 -5.29 -2.20
CA ALA A 44 -14.30 -5.35 -1.56
C ALA A 44 -14.22 -5.20 -0.03
N ALA A 45 -13.16 -5.73 0.60
CA ALA A 45 -12.93 -5.61 2.03
C ALA A 45 -12.54 -4.18 2.44
N LEU A 46 -11.92 -3.41 1.52
CA LEU A 46 -11.55 -2.01 1.74
C LEU A 46 -12.77 -1.05 1.74
N GLN A 47 -13.92 -1.51 1.23
CA GLN A 47 -15.14 -0.72 1.12
C GLN A 47 -14.92 0.66 0.50
N LEU A 48 -14.04 0.76 -0.51
CA LEU A 48 -13.78 2.01 -1.22
C LEU A 48 -15.03 2.49 -1.99
N PRO A 49 -15.18 3.80 -2.27
CA PRO A 49 -16.15 4.27 -3.24
C PRO A 49 -16.02 3.51 -4.55
N ALA A 50 -17.15 3.07 -5.12
CA ALA A 50 -17.16 2.16 -6.27
C ALA A 50 -16.36 2.71 -7.47
N ASP A 51 -16.43 4.02 -7.71
CA ASP A 51 -15.67 4.68 -8.77
C ASP A 51 -14.15 4.56 -8.54
N LEU A 52 -13.68 4.82 -7.32
CA LEU A 52 -12.27 4.70 -6.97
C LEU A 52 -11.78 3.25 -7.07
N ALA A 53 -12.54 2.29 -6.54
CA ALA A 53 -12.22 0.87 -6.64
C ALA A 53 -12.07 0.43 -8.10
N HIS A 54 -13.01 0.85 -8.95
CA HIS A 54 -12.99 0.54 -10.37
C HIS A 54 -11.82 1.18 -11.11
N ARG A 55 -11.47 2.44 -10.79
CA ARG A 55 -10.31 3.12 -11.39
C ARG A 55 -8.99 2.46 -10.98
N LEU A 56 -8.82 2.08 -9.71
CA LEU A 56 -7.66 1.32 -9.23
C LEU A 56 -7.51 -0.01 -9.97
N GLN A 57 -8.60 -0.77 -10.10
CA GLN A 57 -8.58 -2.05 -10.81
C GLN A 57 -8.25 -1.87 -12.29
N ARG A 58 -8.89 -0.89 -12.96
CA ARG A 58 -8.63 -0.61 -14.37
C ARG A 58 -7.18 -0.19 -14.61
N TRP A 59 -6.60 0.60 -13.71
CA TRP A 59 -5.22 1.03 -13.80
C TRP A 59 -4.26 -0.17 -13.74
N SER A 60 -4.46 -1.07 -12.76
CA SER A 60 -3.66 -2.31 -12.66
C SER A 60 -3.83 -3.23 -13.87
N VAL A 61 -5.06 -3.47 -14.34
CA VAL A 61 -5.30 -4.32 -15.52
C VAL A 61 -4.66 -3.73 -16.78
N TYR A 62 -4.73 -2.41 -16.95
CA TYR A 62 -4.11 -1.75 -18.09
C TYR A 62 -2.58 -1.89 -18.05
N TRP A 63 -1.96 -1.65 -16.90
CA TRP A 63 -0.53 -1.84 -16.72
C TRP A 63 -0.09 -3.28 -16.99
N ASP A 64 -0.74 -4.25 -16.35
CA ASP A 64 -0.42 -5.67 -16.43
C ASP A 64 -0.51 -6.21 -17.86
N SER A 65 -1.46 -5.70 -18.65
CA SER A 65 -1.66 -6.12 -20.04
C SER A 65 -0.81 -5.36 -21.08
N THR A 66 -0.19 -4.24 -20.68
CA THR A 66 0.48 -3.32 -21.63
C THR A 66 1.96 -3.16 -21.36
N PHE A 67 2.36 -3.02 -20.10
CA PHE A 67 3.76 -2.86 -19.73
C PHE A 67 4.48 -4.21 -19.76
N HIS A 68 5.69 -4.23 -20.32
CA HIS A 68 6.56 -5.40 -20.33
C HIS A 68 7.86 -5.03 -19.62
N TRP A 69 8.30 -5.85 -18.67
CA TRP A 69 9.47 -5.51 -17.86
C TRP A 69 10.75 -5.34 -18.70
N ASP A 70 10.92 -6.20 -19.70
CA ASP A 70 12.11 -6.21 -20.56
C ASP A 70 12.06 -5.11 -21.64
N ASP A 71 10.87 -4.78 -22.13
CA ASP A 71 10.68 -3.91 -23.30
C ASP A 71 10.11 -2.52 -22.95
N GLY A 72 9.65 -2.34 -21.71
CA GLY A 72 8.95 -1.14 -21.25
C GLY A 72 7.55 -0.99 -21.83
N TRP A 73 7.16 0.25 -22.10
CA TRP A 73 5.90 0.58 -22.76
C TRP A 73 5.98 0.33 -24.27
N PRO A 74 4.98 -0.34 -24.89
CA PRO A 74 4.91 -0.47 -26.33
C PRO A 74 4.90 0.88 -27.03
N ALA A 75 5.57 0.97 -28.19
CA ALA A 75 5.61 2.20 -28.98
C ALA A 75 4.18 2.66 -29.36
N GLY A 76 3.87 3.93 -29.08
CA GLY A 76 2.55 4.51 -29.37
C GLY A 76 1.51 4.27 -28.28
N THR A 77 1.89 3.73 -27.12
CA THR A 77 1.02 3.67 -25.94
C THR A 77 0.67 5.09 -25.48
N PRO A 78 -0.62 5.43 -25.28
CA PRO A 78 -1.01 6.74 -24.78
C PRO A 78 -0.64 6.90 -23.30
N GLU A 79 0.58 7.36 -23.02
CA GLU A 79 1.10 7.60 -21.67
C GLU A 79 0.28 8.64 -20.89
N GLN A 80 -0.41 9.56 -21.58
CA GLN A 80 -1.12 10.66 -20.93
C GLN A 80 -2.24 10.21 -19.98
N TRP A 81 -3.05 9.21 -20.35
CA TRP A 81 -4.09 8.72 -19.44
C TRP A 81 -3.48 8.02 -18.21
N TRP A 82 -2.36 7.32 -18.43
CA TRP A 82 -1.61 6.64 -17.40
C TRP A 82 -1.04 7.61 -16.35
N GLU A 83 -0.29 8.60 -16.80
CA GLU A 83 0.34 9.62 -15.94
C GLU A 83 -0.71 10.43 -15.16
N GLU A 84 -1.87 10.68 -15.78
CA GLU A 84 -2.99 11.33 -15.11
C GLU A 84 -3.55 10.49 -13.96
N GLU A 85 -3.75 9.18 -14.16
CA GLU A 85 -4.24 8.31 -13.09
C GLU A 85 -3.17 8.05 -12.02
N GLU A 86 -1.90 7.89 -12.41
CA GLU A 86 -0.76 7.73 -11.50
C GLU A 86 -0.64 8.90 -10.51
N SER A 87 -0.87 10.13 -10.98
CA SER A 87 -0.84 11.31 -10.12
C SER A 87 -2.11 11.55 -9.30
N ARG A 88 -3.27 11.05 -9.76
CA ARG A 88 -4.59 11.28 -9.12
C ARG A 88 -4.95 10.19 -8.11
N LEU A 89 -4.76 8.92 -8.45
CA LEU A 89 -5.22 7.79 -7.64
C LEU A 89 -4.65 7.79 -6.22
N PRO A 90 -3.35 8.02 -5.97
CA PRO A 90 -2.83 8.10 -4.60
C PRO A 90 -3.49 9.20 -3.78
N ARG A 91 -3.78 10.36 -4.40
CA ARG A 91 -4.46 11.48 -3.73
C ARG A 91 -5.91 11.14 -3.42
N ASP A 92 -6.62 10.52 -4.35
CA ASP A 92 -8.01 10.09 -4.16
C ASP A 92 -8.11 9.04 -3.05
N VAL A 93 -7.16 8.12 -2.97
CA VAL A 93 -7.05 7.15 -1.86
C VAL A 93 -6.75 7.87 -0.54
N ALA A 94 -5.79 8.79 -0.51
CA ALA A 94 -5.47 9.57 0.69
C ALA A 94 -6.69 10.36 1.19
N ILE A 95 -7.44 11.01 0.30
CA ILE A 95 -8.67 11.73 0.64
C ILE A 95 -9.75 10.76 1.14
N THR A 96 -9.91 9.61 0.49
CA THR A 96 -10.92 8.62 0.85
C THR A 96 -10.69 8.08 2.26
N LEU A 97 -9.44 7.75 2.60
CA LEU A 97 -9.06 7.15 3.87
C LEU A 97 -8.83 8.19 4.98
N GLY A 98 -8.53 9.44 4.63
CA GLY A 98 -8.35 10.54 5.57
C GLY A 98 -6.97 10.57 6.24
N SER A 99 -6.85 11.44 7.24
CA SER A 99 -5.61 11.74 7.97
C SER A 99 -5.06 10.61 8.84
N ASP A 100 -5.74 9.47 8.93
CA ASP A 100 -5.27 8.32 9.71
C ASP A 100 -4.25 7.45 8.94
N PHE A 101 -4.09 7.73 7.64
CA PHE A 101 -3.29 6.93 6.72
C PHE A 101 -2.40 7.80 5.84
N VAL A 102 -1.30 7.21 5.39
CA VAL A 102 -0.41 7.82 4.41
C VAL A 102 -0.18 6.86 3.24
N ILE A 103 -0.18 7.40 2.03
CA ILE A 103 0.05 6.65 0.81
C ILE A 103 1.48 6.89 0.36
N GLU A 104 2.29 5.84 0.28
CA GLU A 104 3.67 5.91 -0.21
C GLU A 104 3.70 5.62 -1.71
N VAL A 105 4.18 6.56 -2.51
CA VAL A 105 4.32 6.46 -3.97
C VAL A 105 5.75 6.86 -4.32
N ASP A 106 6.56 5.95 -4.87
CA ASP A 106 7.94 6.23 -5.29
C ASP A 106 8.79 6.99 -4.26
N GLY A 107 8.65 6.62 -2.99
CA GLY A 107 9.35 7.26 -1.87
C GLY A 107 8.79 8.61 -1.43
N GLN A 108 7.72 9.09 -2.06
CA GLN A 108 6.94 10.24 -1.60
C GLN A 108 5.75 9.79 -0.77
N TYR A 109 5.32 10.63 0.15
CA TYR A 109 4.27 10.33 1.12
C TYR A 109 3.12 11.31 0.96
N VAL A 110 2.00 10.81 0.44
CA VAL A 110 0.77 11.54 0.17
C VAL A 110 -0.21 11.27 1.31
N HIS A 111 -0.55 12.31 2.08
CA HIS A 111 -1.49 12.17 3.20
C HIS A 111 -2.54 13.26 3.19
N SER A 112 -3.75 12.93 3.64
CA SER A 112 -4.82 13.93 3.72
C SER A 112 -4.71 14.76 5.00
N THR A 113 -4.93 16.06 4.88
CA THR A 113 -5.01 16.99 6.02
C THR A 113 -6.42 17.09 6.61
N LYS A 114 -7.33 16.19 6.18
CA LYS A 114 -8.74 16.18 6.56
C LYS A 114 -9.17 14.80 7.02
N ASP A 115 -10.32 14.78 7.69
CA ASP A 115 -11.05 13.56 7.98
C ASP A 115 -11.37 12.78 6.70
N ALA A 116 -11.59 11.47 6.86
CA ALA A 116 -11.87 10.56 5.77
C ALA A 116 -13.06 11.02 4.91
N GLY A 117 -12.85 11.15 3.61
CA GLY A 117 -13.91 11.37 2.62
C GLY A 117 -14.89 10.19 2.57
N SER A 118 -14.46 9.00 2.99
CA SER A 118 -15.31 7.84 3.25
C SER A 118 -15.01 7.26 4.63
N PRO A 119 -15.78 7.64 5.66
CA PRO A 119 -15.64 7.08 7.01
C PRO A 119 -15.77 5.55 7.03
N THR A 120 -16.60 4.99 6.15
CA THR A 120 -16.77 3.54 6.00
C THR A 120 -15.49 2.86 5.51
N SER A 121 -14.80 3.43 4.52
CA SER A 121 -13.54 2.87 4.01
C SER A 121 -12.44 2.98 5.06
N ALA A 122 -12.34 4.12 5.74
CA ALA A 122 -11.37 4.29 6.83
C ALA A 122 -11.61 3.25 7.95
N ALA A 123 -12.86 3.08 8.38
CA ALA A 123 -13.22 2.08 9.40
C ALA A 123 -12.91 0.64 8.94
N ALA A 124 -13.15 0.32 7.67
CA ALA A 124 -12.81 -0.99 7.11
C ALA A 124 -11.30 -1.25 7.14
N VAL A 125 -10.48 -0.28 6.74
CA VAL A 125 -9.02 -0.39 6.80
C VAL A 125 -8.51 -0.50 8.23
N HIS A 126 -9.04 0.30 9.17
CA HIS A 126 -8.76 0.16 10.60
C HIS A 126 -9.05 -1.26 11.09
N ALA A 127 -10.22 -1.82 10.76
CA ALA A 127 -10.60 -3.17 11.18
C ALA A 127 -9.67 -4.26 10.63
N LEU A 128 -9.20 -4.13 9.39
CA LEU A 128 -8.23 -5.06 8.81
C LEU A 128 -6.88 -5.01 9.53
N ILE A 129 -6.38 -3.79 9.81
CA ILE A 129 -5.13 -3.60 10.55
C ILE A 129 -5.26 -4.17 11.97
N ASP A 130 -6.35 -3.86 12.68
CA ASP A 130 -6.55 -4.31 14.05
C ASP A 130 -6.65 -5.84 14.13
N ALA A 131 -7.32 -6.48 13.15
CA ALA A 131 -7.40 -7.92 13.05
C ALA A 131 -6.02 -8.56 12.87
N GLU A 132 -5.20 -8.00 11.98
CA GLU A 132 -3.85 -8.50 11.74
C GLU A 132 -2.93 -8.30 12.96
N VAL A 133 -2.97 -7.12 13.58
CA VAL A 133 -2.18 -6.83 14.78
C VAL A 133 -2.52 -7.82 15.89
N ALA A 134 -3.82 -8.10 16.09
CA ALA A 134 -4.27 -9.09 17.06
C ALA A 134 -3.77 -10.51 16.72
N GLU A 135 -3.80 -10.91 15.45
CA GLU A 135 -3.33 -12.23 15.02
C GLU A 135 -1.82 -12.39 15.24
N ARG A 136 -1.01 -11.38 14.89
CA ARG A 136 0.44 -11.41 15.12
C ARG A 136 0.80 -11.44 16.59
N GLN A 137 0.06 -10.73 17.43
CA GLN A 137 0.22 -10.78 18.89
C GLN A 137 -0.11 -12.18 19.42
N ARG A 138 -1.19 -12.79 18.93
CA ARG A 138 -1.59 -14.16 19.28
C ARG A 138 -0.50 -15.18 18.92
N LEU A 139 0.03 -15.11 17.70
CA LEU A 139 1.11 -15.99 17.24
C LEU A 139 2.39 -15.78 18.06
N SER A 140 2.77 -14.53 18.32
CA SER A 140 3.97 -14.21 19.11
C SER A 140 3.86 -14.68 20.56
N GLY A 141 2.69 -14.51 21.19
CA GLY A 141 2.42 -15.04 22.53
C GLY A 141 2.45 -16.57 22.59
N SER A 142 2.00 -17.24 21.51
CA SER A 142 2.03 -18.69 21.41
C SER A 142 3.45 -19.25 21.25
N ILE A 143 4.32 -18.55 20.53
CA ILE A 143 5.75 -18.90 20.40
C ILE A 143 6.45 -18.72 21.75
N ALA A 144 6.19 -17.61 22.46
CA ALA A 144 6.73 -17.37 23.80
C ALA A 144 6.26 -18.41 24.84
N ALA A 145 5.06 -18.98 24.65
CA ALA A 145 4.51 -20.05 25.50
C ALA A 145 5.00 -21.46 25.14
N GLY A 146 5.90 -21.62 24.16
CA GLY A 146 6.53 -22.90 23.81
C GLY A 146 5.68 -23.83 22.94
N ALA A 147 4.64 -23.32 22.27
CA ALA A 147 3.92 -24.12 21.28
C ALA A 147 4.75 -24.24 19.99
N GLN A 148 5.17 -25.46 19.63
CA GLN A 148 5.71 -25.75 18.30
C GLN A 148 4.60 -25.59 17.26
N TYR A 149 4.72 -24.58 16.40
CA TYR A 149 3.95 -24.51 15.15
C TYR A 149 4.85 -25.02 14.01
N ASP A 150 4.34 -25.96 13.23
CA ASP A 150 4.87 -26.28 11.91
C ASP A 150 4.71 -25.02 11.06
N VAL A 151 5.84 -24.36 10.76
CA VAL A 151 5.89 -23.16 9.93
C VAL A 151 5.48 -23.55 8.51
N VAL A 152 4.25 -23.20 8.13
CA VAL A 152 3.82 -23.25 6.73
C VAL A 152 4.52 -22.10 6.01
N ALA A 153 5.59 -22.43 5.29
CA ALA A 153 6.31 -21.81 4.16
C ALA A 153 6.17 -20.31 3.74
N GLY A 154 5.28 -19.48 4.30
CA GLY A 154 5.13 -18.06 3.94
C GLY A 154 6.00 -17.08 4.74
N ASP A 155 6.49 -17.48 5.92
CA ASP A 155 7.27 -16.63 6.84
C ASP A 155 8.76 -16.50 6.46
N THR A 156 9.22 -17.30 5.49
CA THR A 156 10.62 -17.27 5.04
C THR A 156 10.93 -16.01 4.22
N SER A 157 9.94 -15.47 3.51
CA SER A 157 10.10 -14.33 2.61
C SER A 157 10.37 -13.01 3.35
N TYR A 158 9.73 -12.79 4.50
CA TYR A 158 9.89 -11.56 5.29
C TYR A 158 11.24 -11.49 6.01
N ARG A 159 11.71 -12.63 6.57
CA ARG A 159 13.04 -12.71 7.18
C ARG A 159 14.16 -12.63 6.15
N ALA A 160 13.95 -13.17 4.96
CA ALA A 160 14.89 -13.01 3.84
C ALA A 160 14.97 -11.54 3.38
N TRP A 161 13.83 -10.84 3.29
CA TRP A 161 13.80 -9.41 2.95
C TRP A 161 14.50 -8.51 4.00
N LEU A 162 14.31 -8.78 5.30
CA LEU A 162 15.01 -8.05 6.36
C LEU A 162 16.53 -8.30 6.36
N ALA A 163 16.96 -9.52 6.02
CA ALA A 163 18.38 -9.87 5.97
C ALA A 163 19.09 -9.21 4.77
N ASP A 164 18.42 -9.15 3.60
CA ASP A 164 18.95 -8.56 2.37
C ASP A 164 19.19 -7.05 2.53
N ARG A 165 18.30 -6.34 3.24
CA ARG A 165 18.45 -4.90 3.50
C ARG A 165 19.47 -4.51 4.56
N GLN A 166 19.79 -5.40 5.50
CA GLN A 166 20.85 -5.13 6.49
C GLN A 166 22.26 -5.31 5.90
N SER A 167 22.39 -5.97 4.75
CA SER A 167 23.68 -6.12 4.05
C SER A 167 24.02 -4.98 3.08
N GLU A 168 23.13 -4.01 2.87
CA GLU A 168 23.33 -2.89 1.92
C GLU A 168 23.85 -1.60 2.57
N GLU A 169 24.22 -1.59 3.86
CA GLU A 169 24.95 -0.44 4.43
C GLU A 169 26.39 -0.42 3.87
N PRO A 170 26.78 0.60 3.08
CA PRO A 170 28.17 0.72 2.64
C PRO A 170 29.06 1.00 3.86
N PRO A 171 30.29 0.45 3.91
CA PRO A 171 31.21 0.74 5.00
C PRO A 171 31.50 2.24 5.02
N ILE A 172 31.26 2.85 6.19
CA ILE A 172 31.68 4.23 6.48
C ILE A 172 33.19 4.29 6.29
N GLN A 173 33.63 5.03 5.25
CA GLN A 173 35.03 5.40 5.06
C GLN A 173 35.36 6.65 5.87
#